data_AF-A0AA40LVN7-F1
#
_entry.id   AF-A0AA40LVN7-F1
#
_cell.length_a   1.000
_cell.length_b   1.000
_cell.length_c   1.000
_cell.angle_alpha   90.00
_cell.angle_beta   90.00
_cell.angle_gamma   90.00
#
_symmetry.space_group_name_H-M   'P 1'
#
loop_
_entity.id
_entity.type
_entity.pdbx_description
1 polymer ?
#
loop_
_entity_poly.entity_id
_entity_poly.type
_entity_poly.pdbx_seq_one_letter_code
_entity_poly.pdbx_strand_id
1 'polypeptide(L)'
;MELSEYVQKGFQMLADPGSFDSNAFTLLLRAAFQSLLDAQADEAVLDHPDLKHIDPVVLKHCHTAAATYILEAGKQRADKSTLSTYLEDCKFDRERIELFCTEYQNNKDSLEILLGSIGRSLPHITDVSWRLEYQIKNTDSQSYPEISFSCNMEQLQKN
;
A
#
# COMPACT_ATOMS: atom_id res chain seq x y z
N MET A 1 10.39 -1.97 -15.88
CA MET A 1 9.33 -2.18 -14.86
C MET A 1 8.00 -2.08 -15.56
N GLU A 2 7.10 -3.04 -15.39
CA GLU A 2 5.75 -2.99 -15.98
C GLU A 2 4.73 -2.65 -14.89
N LEU A 3 4.33 -1.38 -14.82
CA LEU A 3 3.25 -0.92 -13.96
C LEU A 3 1.93 -0.89 -14.74
N SER A 4 0.81 -1.10 -14.05
CA SER A 4 -0.52 -0.96 -14.66
C SER A 4 -0.76 0.47 -15.18
N GLU A 5 -1.61 0.63 -16.19
CA GLU A 5 -1.95 1.95 -16.74
C GLU A 5 -2.49 2.92 -15.67
N TYR A 6 -3.25 2.40 -14.70
CA TYR A 6 -3.76 3.19 -13.59
C TYR A 6 -2.62 3.78 -12.76
N VAL A 7 -1.63 2.97 -12.41
CA VAL A 7 -0.45 3.42 -11.66
C VAL A 7 0.38 4.40 -12.47
N GLN A 8 0.58 4.14 -13.77
CA GLN A 8 1.32 5.04 -14.65
C GLN A 8 0.67 6.42 -14.75
N LYS A 9 -0.66 6.50 -14.87
CA LYS A 9 -1.39 7.77 -14.90
C LYS A 9 -1.21 8.58 -13.61
N GLY A 10 -1.31 7.92 -12.45
CA GLY A 10 -1.07 8.58 -11.16
C GLY A 10 0.35 9.08 -11.01
N PHE A 11 1.30 8.29 -11.49
CA PHE A 11 2.70 8.64 -11.43
C PHE A 11 3.06 9.79 -12.40
N GLN A 12 2.42 9.85 -13.57
CA GLN A 12 2.56 10.98 -14.51
C GLN A 12 1.92 12.27 -13.97
N MET A 13 0.78 12.19 -13.28
CA MET A 13 0.21 13.36 -12.59
C MET A 13 1.12 13.87 -11.48
N LEU A 14 1.78 12.96 -10.76
CA LEU A 14 2.82 13.32 -9.78
C LEU A 14 4.05 13.97 -10.43
N ALA A 15 4.35 13.67 -11.70
CA ALA A 15 5.45 14.30 -12.44
C ALA A 15 5.13 15.75 -12.84
N ASP A 16 3.85 16.07 -13.04
CA ASP A 16 3.40 17.35 -13.59
C ASP A 16 3.55 18.50 -12.57
N PRO A 17 4.37 19.53 -12.87
CA PRO A 17 4.52 20.72 -12.03
C PRO A 17 3.25 21.58 -11.92
N GLY A 18 2.31 21.45 -12.87
CA GLY A 18 1.02 22.14 -12.80
C GLY A 18 0.07 21.53 -11.75
N SER A 19 0.23 20.24 -11.48
CA SER A 19 -0.60 19.49 -10.53
C SER A 19 0.04 19.41 -9.13
N PHE A 20 1.36 19.29 -9.07
CA PHE A 20 2.13 19.24 -7.83
C PHE A 20 3.29 20.22 -7.91
N ASP A 21 3.32 21.22 -7.04
CA ASP A 21 4.54 22.04 -6.88
C ASP A 21 5.69 21.23 -6.23
N SER A 22 6.89 21.81 -6.19
CA SER A 22 8.08 21.11 -5.65
C SER A 22 7.92 20.68 -4.18
N ASN A 23 7.20 21.46 -3.37
CA ASN A 23 6.96 21.14 -1.96
C ASN A 23 5.92 20.03 -1.81
N ALA A 24 4.80 20.12 -2.53
CA ALA A 24 3.77 19.09 -2.57
C ALA A 24 4.32 17.75 -3.07
N PHE A 25 5.16 17.77 -4.11
CA PHE A 25 5.88 16.59 -4.59
C PHE A 25 6.76 15.97 -3.49
N THR A 26 7.58 16.80 -2.83
CA THR A 26 8.49 16.35 -1.76
C THR A 26 7.72 15.72 -0.61
N LEU A 27 6.62 16.34 -0.19
CA LEU A 27 5.77 15.85 0.89
C LEU A 27 5.11 14.53 0.52
N LEU A 28 4.53 14.41 -0.68
CA LEU A 28 3.89 13.17 -1.13
C LEU A 28 4.90 12.03 -1.30
N LEU A 29 6.09 12.33 -1.81
CA LEU A 29 7.15 11.33 -1.94
C LEU A 29 7.56 10.78 -0.56
N ARG A 30 7.80 11.67 0.40
CA ARG A 30 8.13 11.27 1.78
C ARG A 30 6.99 10.51 2.44
N ALA A 31 5.76 10.97 2.24
CA ALA A 31 4.56 10.28 2.70
C ALA A 31 4.50 8.84 2.17
N ALA A 32 4.80 8.64 0.89
CA ALA A 32 4.82 7.32 0.28
C ALA A 32 5.86 6.40 0.94
N PHE A 33 7.09 6.85 1.15
CA PHE A 33 8.09 6.07 1.89
C PHE A 33 7.66 5.79 3.33
N GLN A 34 7.16 6.80 4.04
CA GLN A 34 6.77 6.69 5.44
C GLN A 34 5.63 5.68 5.61
N SER A 35 4.62 5.73 4.74
CA SER A 35 3.48 4.78 4.75
C SER A 35 3.90 3.32 4.54
N LEU A 36 5.00 3.09 3.84
CA LEU A 36 5.52 1.75 3.57
C LEU A 36 6.39 1.23 4.72
N LEU A 37 7.19 2.10 5.31
CA LEU A 37 8.25 1.72 6.26
C LEU A 37 7.81 1.80 7.72
N ASP A 38 6.83 2.64 8.04
CA ASP A 38 6.32 2.83 9.39
C ASP A 38 4.87 2.37 9.46
N ALA A 39 4.64 1.24 10.13
CA ALA A 39 3.30 0.67 10.33
C ALA A 39 2.40 1.53 11.23
N GLN A 40 2.95 2.52 11.93
CA GLN A 40 2.23 3.51 12.73
C GLN A 40 2.11 4.86 12.01
N ALA A 41 2.57 4.98 10.76
CA ALA A 41 2.37 6.17 9.94
C ALA A 41 0.88 6.33 9.66
N ASP A 42 0.27 7.20 10.46
CA ASP A 42 -1.15 7.44 10.55
C ASP A 42 -1.76 7.89 9.21
N GLU A 43 -3.08 7.76 9.07
CA GLU A 43 -3.85 8.23 7.91
C GLU A 43 -3.68 9.77 7.69
N ALA A 44 -3.20 10.47 8.73
CA ALA A 44 -2.93 11.90 8.77
C ALA A 44 -1.71 12.38 7.94
N VAL A 45 -0.88 11.48 7.40
CA VAL A 45 0.29 11.90 6.61
C VAL A 45 -0.11 12.70 5.36
N LEU A 46 -1.30 12.46 4.81
CA LEU A 46 -1.84 13.20 3.66
C LEU A 46 -2.62 14.48 4.04
N ASP A 47 -2.85 14.75 5.33
CA ASP A 47 -3.62 15.92 5.81
C ASP A 47 -2.76 17.20 5.94
N HIS A 48 -1.54 17.18 5.41
CA HIS A 48 -0.61 18.31 5.47
C HIS A 48 -1.24 19.57 4.84
N PRO A 49 -1.14 20.76 5.48
CA PRO A 49 -1.76 21.99 4.98
C PRO A 49 -1.36 22.32 3.54
N ASP A 50 -0.10 22.05 3.18
CA ASP A 50 0.42 22.31 1.84
C ASP A 50 -0.14 21.38 0.77
N LEU A 51 -0.83 20.29 1.12
CA LEU A 51 -1.47 19.38 0.17
C LEU A 51 -2.96 19.68 -0.03
N LYS A 52 -3.56 20.55 0.78
CA LYS A 52 -5.02 20.82 0.79
C LYS A 52 -5.57 21.43 -0.49
N HIS A 53 -4.71 22.02 -1.31
CA HIS A 53 -5.09 22.62 -2.58
C HIS A 53 -5.26 21.58 -3.69
N ILE A 54 -4.78 20.35 -3.49
CA ILE A 54 -4.85 19.24 -4.44
C ILE A 54 -6.13 18.45 -4.17
N ASP A 55 -6.81 18.05 -5.25
CA ASP A 55 -7.99 17.19 -5.15
C ASP A 55 -7.67 15.89 -4.37
N PRO A 56 -8.44 15.52 -3.33
CA PRO A 56 -8.14 14.36 -2.50
C PRO A 56 -8.08 13.03 -3.25
N VAL A 57 -8.84 12.88 -4.34
CA VAL A 57 -8.83 11.67 -5.16
C VAL A 57 -7.52 11.59 -5.94
N VAL A 58 -7.10 12.72 -6.54
CA VAL A 58 -5.79 12.83 -7.21
C VAL A 58 -4.66 12.58 -6.23
N LEU A 59 -4.71 13.19 -5.04
CA LEU A 59 -3.68 13.04 -4.01
C LEU A 59 -3.50 11.58 -3.60
N LYS A 60 -4.60 10.89 -3.26
CA LYS A 60 -4.58 9.46 -2.90
C LYS A 60 -4.08 8.59 -4.06
N HIS A 61 -4.52 8.88 -5.27
CA HIS A 61 -4.10 8.14 -6.46
C HIS A 61 -2.60 8.28 -6.74
N CYS A 62 -2.05 9.49 -6.69
CA CYS A 62 -0.62 9.75 -6.84
C CYS A 62 0.19 9.10 -5.71
N HIS A 63 -0.29 9.17 -4.47
CA HIS A 63 0.34 8.49 -3.32
C HIS A 63 0.40 6.98 -3.52
N THR A 64 -0.72 6.34 -3.89
CA THR A 64 -0.76 4.91 -4.18
C THR A 64 0.16 4.55 -5.35
N ALA A 65 0.20 5.37 -6.40
CA ALA A 65 1.07 5.14 -7.54
C ALA A 65 2.55 5.21 -7.15
N ALA A 66 2.94 6.21 -6.36
CA ALA A 66 4.29 6.37 -5.84
C ALA A 66 4.70 5.19 -4.94
N ALA A 67 3.86 4.83 -3.98
CA ALA A 67 4.11 3.68 -3.09
C ALA A 67 4.25 2.37 -3.88
N THR A 68 3.40 2.16 -4.89
CA THR A 68 3.47 0.99 -5.76
C THR A 68 4.80 0.95 -6.53
N TYR A 69 5.22 2.08 -7.09
CA TYR A 69 6.49 2.15 -7.81
C TYR A 69 7.69 1.92 -6.88
N ILE A 70 7.69 2.49 -5.68
CA ILE A 70 8.73 2.28 -4.67
C ILE A 70 8.89 0.78 -4.36
N LEU A 71 7.77 0.08 -4.15
CA LEU A 71 7.78 -1.37 -3.91
C LEU A 71 8.28 -2.17 -5.12
N GLU A 72 7.85 -1.80 -6.34
CA GLU A 72 8.29 -2.47 -7.56
C GLU A 72 9.80 -2.27 -7.80
N ALA A 73 10.30 -1.06 -7.56
CA ALA A 73 11.72 -0.75 -7.62
C ALA A 73 12.52 -1.55 -6.58
N GLY A 74 12.02 -1.63 -5.35
CA GLY A 74 12.62 -2.44 -4.28
C GLY A 74 12.66 -3.92 -4.65
N LYS A 75 11.56 -4.45 -5.20
CA LYS A 75 11.46 -5.85 -5.66
C LYS A 75 12.50 -6.18 -6.74
N GLN A 76 12.74 -5.25 -7.67
CA GLN A 76 13.73 -5.41 -8.75
C GLN A 76 15.15 -5.00 -8.34
N ARG A 77 15.35 -4.55 -7.09
CA ARG A 77 16.63 -4.00 -6.60
C ARG A 77 17.20 -2.92 -7.52
N ALA A 78 16.32 -2.03 -7.97
CA ALA A 78 16.65 -1.02 -8.96
C ALA A 78 17.83 -0.14 -8.50
N ASP A 79 18.78 0.08 -9.41
CA ASP A 79 19.86 1.04 -9.22
C ASP A 79 19.45 2.43 -9.67
N LYS A 80 20.31 3.42 -9.39
CA LYS A 80 20.04 4.83 -9.73
C LYS A 80 19.79 5.01 -11.24
N SER A 81 20.54 4.33 -12.11
CA SER A 81 20.34 4.42 -13.56
C SER A 81 18.98 3.91 -13.99
N THR A 82 18.56 2.74 -13.48
CA THR A 82 17.26 2.14 -13.81
C THR A 82 16.11 3.03 -13.35
N LEU A 83 16.21 3.58 -12.13
CA LEU A 83 15.24 4.53 -11.61
C LEU A 83 15.15 5.80 -12.45
N SER A 84 16.30 6.41 -12.75
CA SER A 84 16.35 7.64 -13.54
C SER A 84 15.74 7.46 -14.92
N THR A 85 16.10 6.38 -15.64
CA THR A 85 15.52 6.11 -16.97
C THR A 85 14.00 5.98 -16.92
N TYR A 86 13.47 5.23 -15.94
CA TYR A 86 12.01 5.06 -15.83
C TYR A 86 11.29 6.36 -15.45
N LEU A 87 11.88 7.17 -14.56
CA LEU A 87 11.31 8.46 -14.15
C LEU A 87 11.33 9.47 -15.32
N GLU A 88 12.37 9.46 -16.15
CA GLU A 88 12.45 10.26 -17.39
C GLU A 88 11.35 9.86 -18.37
N ASP A 89 11.10 8.55 -18.54
CA ASP A 89 10.00 8.04 -19.37
C ASP A 89 8.63 8.52 -18.84
N CYS A 90 8.49 8.62 -17.52
CA CYS A 90 7.31 9.16 -16.84
C CYS A 90 7.22 10.70 -16.84
N LYS A 91 8.12 11.39 -17.55
CA LYS A 91 8.15 12.86 -17.69
C LYS A 91 8.52 13.64 -16.42
N PHE A 92 9.24 13.01 -15.49
CA PHE A 92 9.80 13.74 -14.37
C PHE A 92 10.93 14.65 -14.84
N ASP A 93 11.00 15.85 -14.26
CA ASP A 93 12.14 16.73 -14.43
C ASP A 93 13.35 16.27 -13.61
N ARG A 94 14.52 16.83 -13.93
CA ARG A 94 15.79 16.45 -13.33
C ARG A 94 15.81 16.62 -11.79
N GLU A 95 15.18 17.66 -11.27
CA GLU A 95 15.17 17.95 -9.83
C GLU A 95 14.35 16.90 -9.09
N ARG A 96 13.16 16.56 -9.59
CA ARG A 96 12.33 15.49 -9.03
C ARG A 96 13.00 14.12 -9.12
N ILE A 97 13.68 13.82 -10.24
CA ILE A 97 14.43 12.56 -10.40
C ILE A 97 15.52 12.47 -9.35
N GLU A 98 16.30 13.53 -9.15
CA GLU A 98 17.39 13.55 -8.19
C GLU A 98 16.88 13.40 -6.75
N LEU A 99 15.79 14.09 -6.40
CA LEU A 99 15.12 13.94 -5.11
C LEU A 99 14.60 12.52 -4.90
N PHE A 100 13.88 11.96 -5.88
CA PHE A 100 13.36 10.60 -5.81
C PHE A 100 14.48 9.58 -5.60
N CYS A 101 15.53 9.65 -6.42
CA CYS A 101 16.67 8.75 -6.31
C CYS A 101 17.36 8.89 -4.95
N THR A 102 17.49 10.10 -4.41
CA THR A 102 18.12 10.34 -3.10
C THR A 102 17.28 9.73 -1.98
N GLU A 103 15.98 10.01 -1.93
CA GLU A 103 15.07 9.44 -0.93
C GLU A 103 15.01 7.91 -1.03
N TYR A 104 15.01 7.35 -2.25
CA TYR A 104 15.06 5.90 -2.44
C TYR A 104 16.35 5.28 -1.91
N GLN A 105 17.52 5.87 -2.19
CA GLN A 105 18.79 5.34 -1.67
C GLN A 105 18.86 5.40 -0.14
N ASN A 106 18.35 6.48 0.47
CA ASN A 106 18.31 6.61 1.92
C ASN A 106 17.45 5.53 2.60
N ASN A 107 16.40 5.06 1.91
CA ASN A 107 15.44 4.10 2.43
C ASN A 107 15.64 2.67 1.89
N LYS A 108 16.64 2.44 1.04
CA LYS A 108 16.82 1.19 0.30
C LYS A 108 16.97 -0.03 1.23
N ASP A 109 17.82 0.06 2.23
CA ASP A 109 18.08 -1.06 3.15
C ASP A 109 16.81 -1.43 3.94
N SER A 110 16.05 -0.42 4.40
CA SER A 110 14.77 -0.61 5.08
C SER A 110 13.73 -1.27 4.19
N LEU A 111 13.66 -0.89 2.91
CA LEU A 111 12.77 -1.52 1.93
C LEU A 111 13.16 -2.97 1.66
N GLU A 112 14.45 -3.28 1.55
CA GLU A 112 14.92 -4.64 1.35
C GLU A 112 14.61 -5.54 2.56
N ILE A 113 14.75 -5.01 3.79
CA ILE A 113 14.34 -5.70 5.02
C ILE A 113 12.83 -5.95 5.02
N LEU A 114 12.03 -4.91 4.73
CA LEU A 114 10.57 -5.00 4.66
C LEU A 114 10.14 -6.08 3.66
N LEU A 115 10.59 -5.99 2.42
CA LEU A 115 10.27 -6.95 1.35
C LEU A 115 10.77 -8.36 1.68
N GLY A 116 11.92 -8.48 2.34
CA GLY A 116 12.45 -9.75 2.82
C GLY A 116 11.61 -10.40 3.91
N SER A 117 10.89 -9.61 4.72
CA SER A 117 9.98 -10.09 5.76
C SER A 117 8.62 -10.55 5.22
N ILE A 118 8.18 -9.98 4.09
CA ILE A 118 6.92 -10.35 3.42
C ILE A 118 7.02 -11.79 2.90
N GLY A 119 6.08 -12.64 3.33
CA GLY A 119 6.03 -14.06 2.97
C GLY A 119 6.79 -15.00 3.91
N ARG A 120 7.51 -14.49 4.92
CA ARG A 120 8.18 -15.34 5.94
C ARG A 120 7.30 -15.70 7.13
N SER A 121 6.13 -15.08 7.27
CA SER A 121 5.08 -15.50 8.21
C SER A 121 3.73 -15.51 7.50
N LEU A 122 3.20 -16.70 7.22
CA LEU A 122 1.77 -16.84 6.89
C LEU A 122 0.94 -16.32 8.08
N PRO A 123 -0.20 -15.66 7.87
CA PRO A 123 -1.16 -15.44 8.96
C PRO A 123 -1.47 -16.81 9.57
N HIS A 124 -0.99 -17.01 10.80
CA HIS A 124 -1.15 -18.24 11.54
C HIS A 124 -2.50 -18.13 12.23
N ILE A 125 -3.48 -18.91 11.76
CA ILE A 125 -4.78 -19.02 12.43
C ILE A 125 -4.51 -19.86 13.68
N THR A 126 -4.53 -19.25 14.87
CA THR A 126 -4.19 -19.95 16.11
C THR A 126 -5.37 -20.64 16.77
N ASP A 127 -6.60 -20.22 16.50
CA ASP A 127 -7.78 -20.82 17.12
C ASP A 127 -8.98 -20.76 16.17
N VAL A 128 -9.37 -21.92 15.64
CA VAL A 128 -10.64 -22.10 14.94
C VAL A 128 -11.64 -22.73 15.90
N SER A 129 -12.58 -21.94 16.39
CA SER A 129 -13.73 -22.43 17.15
C SER A 129 -14.86 -22.77 16.18
N TRP A 130 -15.11 -24.05 15.96
CA TRP A 130 -16.27 -24.52 15.21
C TRP A 130 -17.33 -25.08 16.16
N ARG A 131 -18.61 -24.78 15.89
CA ARG A 131 -19.75 -25.29 16.67
C ARG A 131 -20.78 -25.88 15.70
N LEU A 132 -21.20 -27.10 15.99
CA LEU A 132 -22.32 -27.76 15.32
C LEU A 132 -23.53 -27.73 16.26
N GLU A 133 -24.61 -27.09 15.83
CA GLU A 133 -25.87 -27.06 16.59
C GLU A 133 -26.93 -27.87 15.84
N TYR A 134 -27.55 -28.82 16.55
CA TYR A 134 -28.56 -29.73 16.02
C TYR A 134 -29.89 -29.45 16.72
N GLN A 135 -30.87 -28.90 16.00
CA GLN A 135 -32.18 -28.59 16.56
C GLN A 135 -33.23 -29.57 16.03
N ILE A 136 -33.71 -30.47 16.89
CA ILE A 136 -34.88 -31.31 16.60
C ILE A 136 -36.13 -30.56 17.02
N LYS A 137 -36.88 -30.00 16.08
CA LYS A 137 -38.23 -29.48 16.33
C LYS A 137 -39.22 -30.62 16.20
N ASN A 138 -39.84 -31.03 17.31
CA ASN A 138 -40.90 -32.02 17.32
C ASN A 138 -42.25 -31.31 17.33
N THR A 139 -42.86 -31.21 16.15
CA THR A 139 -44.28 -30.90 15.97
C THR A 139 -44.90 -32.15 15.38
N ASP A 140 -46.03 -32.60 15.94
CA ASP A 140 -46.66 -33.93 15.80
C ASP A 140 -47.02 -34.43 14.38
N SER A 141 -46.43 -33.88 13.33
CA SER A 141 -46.47 -34.43 11.98
C SER A 141 -45.30 -33.84 11.18
N GLN A 142 -44.30 -34.69 10.90
CA GLN A 142 -43.06 -34.45 10.14
C GLN A 142 -42.05 -33.48 10.78
N SER A 143 -41.09 -34.06 11.52
CA SER A 143 -39.85 -33.39 11.94
C SER A 143 -38.79 -33.48 10.84
N TYR A 144 -38.30 -32.34 10.36
CA TYR A 144 -37.09 -32.27 9.53
C TYR A 144 -35.94 -31.72 10.39
N PRO A 145 -34.77 -32.39 10.43
CA PRO A 145 -33.63 -31.88 11.17
C PRO A 145 -33.08 -30.61 10.49
N GLU A 146 -33.02 -29.52 11.25
CA GLU A 146 -32.35 -28.28 10.83
C GLU A 146 -30.91 -28.32 11.32
N ILE A 147 -29.95 -28.39 10.39
CA ILE A 147 -28.52 -28.43 10.67
C ILE A 147 -27.95 -27.05 10.36
N SER A 148 -27.40 -26.38 11.38
CA SER A 148 -26.71 -25.10 11.21
C SER A 148 -25.22 -25.22 11.55
N PHE A 149 -24.38 -24.66 10.70
CA PHE A 149 -22.94 -24.58 10.88
C PHE A 149 -22.54 -23.13 11.17
N SER A 150 -21.72 -22.92 12.20
CA SER A 150 -21.12 -21.62 12.47
C SER A 150 -19.61 -21.79 12.70
N CYS A 151 -18.82 -20.95 12.04
CA CYS A 151 -17.38 -20.87 12.20
C CYS A 151 -17.03 -19.45 12.65
N ASN A 152 -16.30 -19.31 13.74
CA ASN A 152 -15.81 -18.02 14.23
C ASN A 152 -14.28 -17.98 14.13
N MET A 153 -13.75 -16.87 13.61
CA MET A 153 -12.32 -16.66 13.37
C MET A 153 -11.87 -15.47 14.22
N GLU A 154 -11.08 -15.73 15.27
CA GLU A 154 -10.48 -14.67 16.07
C GLU A 154 -9.11 -14.30 15.47
N GLN A 155 -8.87 -13.00 15.26
CA GLN A 155 -7.55 -12.51 14.88
C GLN A 155 -6.75 -12.14 16.13
N LEU A 156 -5.50 -12.63 16.22
CA LEU A 156 -4.56 -12.21 17.26
C LEU A 156 -4.27 -10.72 17.14
N GLN A 157 -4.63 -9.94 18.16
CA GLN A 157 -4.00 -8.64 18.40
C GLN A 157 -2.54 -8.90 18.78
N LYS A 158 -1.59 -8.42 17.95
CA LYS A 158 -0.17 -8.45 18.28
C LYS A 158 0.04 -7.54 19.50
N ASN A 159 0.52 -8.10 20.61
CA ASN A 159 1.03 -7.37 21.77
C ASN A 159 2.28 -6.58 21.44
#